data_AF-A0AAJ4W8Q0-F1
#
_entry.id   AF-A0AAJ4W8Q0-F1
#
_cell.length_a   1.000
_cell.length_b   1.000
_cell.length_c   1.000
_cell.angle_alpha   90.00
_cell.angle_beta   90.00
_cell.angle_gamma   90.00
#
_symmetry.space_group_name_H-M   'P 1'
#
loop_
_entity.id
_entity.type
_entity.pdbx_description
1 polymer ?
#
loop_
_entity_poly.entity_id
_entity_poly.type
_entity_poly.pdbx_seq_one_letter_code
_entity_poly.pdbx_strand_id
1 'polypeptide(L)'
;MNKIQRICHHAFWFTLIGPLIGLIAAIPLMYIILNYPHHFLRDILSEFPLVLLIVYVWGAPAALLTGIIIACLPKQYAHIIYIALIGMMTSLLFPLALLILGNNDASELSLVCAAAGLISAVIMNYFIRYLPPRFSSKVNPAQS
;
A
#
# COMPACT_ATOMS: atom_id res chain seq x y z
N MET A 1 22.08 5.83 -9.25
CA MET A 1 21.26 4.78 -8.60
C MET A 1 20.88 3.76 -9.66
N ASN A 2 21.31 2.51 -9.50
CA ASN A 2 21.00 1.43 -10.45
C ASN A 2 19.49 1.12 -10.44
N LYS A 3 18.94 0.62 -11.57
CA LYS A 3 17.51 0.30 -11.69
C LYS A 3 17.03 -0.63 -10.56
N ILE A 4 17.82 -1.64 -10.23
CA ILE A 4 17.55 -2.60 -9.16
C ILE A 4 17.52 -1.92 -7.78
N GLN A 5 18.45 -1.02 -7.49
CA GLN A 5 18.47 -0.26 -6.23
C GLN A 5 17.22 0.61 -6.08
N ARG A 6 16.74 1.22 -7.18
CA ARG A 6 15.49 1.98 -7.19
C ARG A 6 14.29 1.09 -6.88
N ILE A 7 14.22 -0.10 -7.49
CA ILE A 7 13.14 -1.06 -7.25
C ILE A 7 13.14 -1.53 -5.80
N CYS A 8 14.28 -1.97 -5.27
CA CYS A 8 14.38 -2.42 -3.88
C CYS A 8 14.05 -1.30 -2.89
N HIS A 9 14.47 -0.07 -3.15
CA HIS A 9 14.17 1.07 -2.28
C HIS A 9 12.65 1.37 -2.25
N HIS A 10 12.02 1.46 -3.43
CA HIS A 10 10.58 1.68 -3.53
C HIS A 10 9.79 0.52 -2.94
N ALA A 11 10.10 -0.73 -3.31
CA ALA A 11 9.42 -1.91 -2.80
C ALA A 11 9.51 -1.99 -1.27
N PHE A 12 10.70 -1.78 -0.69
CA PHE A 12 10.89 -1.84 0.76
C PHE A 12 10.05 -0.79 1.49
N TRP A 13 10.16 0.49 1.10
CA TRP A 13 9.41 1.55 1.76
C TRP A 13 7.90 1.40 1.58
N PHE A 14 7.48 1.01 0.38
CA PHE A 14 6.06 0.81 0.08
C PHE A 14 5.49 -0.37 0.86
N THR A 15 6.24 -1.46 1.04
CA THR A 15 5.83 -2.61 1.85
C THR A 15 5.78 -2.29 3.34
N LEU A 16 6.71 -1.47 3.83
CA LEU A 16 6.80 -1.11 5.25
C LEU A 16 5.74 -0.07 5.66
N ILE A 17 5.49 0.94 4.84
CA ILE A 17 4.63 2.08 5.20
C ILE A 17 3.26 1.98 4.52
N GLY A 18 3.18 1.40 3.33
CA GLY A 18 1.95 1.31 2.54
C GLY A 18 0.78 0.64 3.27
N PRO A 19 0.95 -0.52 3.93
CA PRO A 19 -0.11 -1.16 4.70
C PRO A 19 -0.56 -0.32 5.91
N LEU A 20 0.36 0.41 6.56
CA LEU A 20 0.03 1.30 7.68
C LEU A 20 -0.79 2.51 7.22
N ILE A 21 -0.39 3.16 6.13
CA ILE A 21 -1.16 4.27 5.54
C ILE A 21 -2.53 3.76 5.07
N GLY A 22 -2.57 2.58 4.45
CA GLY A 22 -3.80 1.93 4.02
C GLY A 22 -4.75 1.67 5.18
N LEU A 23 -4.24 1.17 6.33
CA LEU A 23 -5.03 0.98 7.54
C LEU A 23 -5.58 2.30 8.09
N ILE A 24 -4.76 3.35 8.16
CA ILE A 24 -5.21 4.68 8.61
C ILE A 24 -6.30 5.24 7.69
N ALA A 25 -6.19 5.04 6.38
CA ALA A 25 -7.21 5.44 5.42
C ALA A 25 -8.48 4.57 5.49
N ALA A 26 -8.32 3.27 5.76
CA ALA A 26 -9.43 2.33 5.84
C ALA A 26 -10.35 2.60 7.03
N ILE A 27 -9.82 3.07 8.17
CA ILE A 27 -10.61 3.39 9.37
C ILE A 27 -11.78 4.36 9.10
N PRO A 28 -11.57 5.58 8.58
CA PRO A 28 -12.66 6.50 8.26
C PRO A 28 -13.51 6.02 7.08
N LEU A 29 -12.93 5.29 6.12
CA LEU A 29 -13.68 4.70 4.99
C LEU A 29 -14.68 3.65 5.47
N MET A 30 -14.29 2.78 6.39
CA MET A 30 -15.18 1.79 7.02
C MET A 30 -16.34 2.47 7.76
N TYR A 31 -16.07 3.58 8.45
CA TYR A 31 -17.10 4.35 9.14
C TYR A 31 -18.12 4.98 8.18
N ILE A 32 -17.64 5.58 7.08
CA ILE A 32 -18.50 6.29 6.11
C ILE A 32 -19.26 5.32 5.20
N ILE A 33 -18.60 4.26 4.73
CA ILE A 33 -19.15 3.38 3.68
C ILE A 33 -19.96 2.24 4.28
N LEU A 34 -19.45 1.56 5.31
CA LEU A 34 -20.11 0.38 5.90
C LEU A 34 -20.91 0.71 7.17
N ASN A 35 -21.00 1.99 7.58
CA ASN A 35 -21.65 2.40 8.83
C ASN A 35 -21.19 1.56 10.05
N TYR A 36 -19.91 1.15 10.08
CA TYR A 36 -19.42 0.28 11.14
C TYR A 36 -19.55 0.98 12.51
N PRO A 37 -19.97 0.24 13.55
CA PRO A 37 -20.27 0.83 14.86
C PRO A 37 -19.02 1.46 15.49
N HIS A 38 -19.23 2.52 16.29
CA HIS A 38 -18.18 3.25 17.01
C HIS A 38 -17.24 2.40 17.88
N HIS A 39 -17.63 1.14 18.16
CA HIS A 39 -16.88 0.18 18.95
C HIS A 39 -15.70 -0.41 18.17
N PHE A 40 -15.75 -0.34 16.84
CA PHE A 40 -14.71 -0.86 15.94
C PHE A 40 -13.32 -0.28 16.20
N LEU A 41 -13.23 1.02 16.54
CA LEU A 41 -11.95 1.63 16.93
C LEU A 41 -11.39 1.00 18.21
N ARG A 42 -12.27 0.65 19.15
CA ARG A 42 -11.90 0.02 20.41
C ARG A 42 -11.46 -1.43 20.19
N ASP A 43 -12.11 -2.12 19.27
CA ASP A 43 -11.75 -3.48 18.85
C ASP A 43 -10.39 -3.47 18.12
N ILE A 44 -10.16 -2.50 17.22
CA ILE A 44 -8.84 -2.29 16.59
C ILE A 44 -7.76 -2.01 17.64
N LEU A 45 -8.07 -1.21 18.67
CA LEU A 45 -7.09 -0.90 19.71
C LEU A 45 -6.81 -2.10 20.63
N SER A 46 -7.83 -2.89 20.92
CA SER A 46 -7.75 -4.09 21.75
C SER A 46 -7.03 -5.23 21.04
N GLU A 47 -7.28 -5.40 19.74
CA GLU A 47 -6.69 -6.43 18.90
C GLU A 47 -5.61 -5.87 17.96
N PHE A 48 -5.00 -4.74 18.33
CA PHE A 48 -4.00 -4.06 17.52
C PHE A 48 -2.94 -4.99 16.91
N PRO A 49 -2.30 -5.93 17.64
CA PRO A 49 -1.31 -6.83 17.03
C PRO A 49 -1.92 -7.78 15.99
N LEU A 50 -3.15 -8.24 16.18
CA LEU A 50 -3.84 -9.12 15.21
C LEU A 50 -4.26 -8.34 13.97
N VAL A 51 -4.83 -7.15 14.12
CA VAL A 51 -5.19 -6.27 13.01
C VAL A 51 -3.95 -5.93 12.18
N LEU A 52 -2.84 -5.60 12.84
CA LEU A 52 -1.58 -5.28 12.17
C LEU A 52 -1.02 -6.49 11.43
N LEU A 53 -1.11 -7.69 12.03
CA LEU A 53 -0.73 -8.95 11.38
C LEU A 53 -1.57 -9.21 10.11
N ILE A 54 -2.90 -9.10 10.20
CA ILE A 54 -3.80 -9.31 9.06
C ILE A 54 -3.50 -8.30 7.95
N VAL A 55 -3.36 -7.02 8.30
CA VAL A 55 -3.03 -5.95 7.35
C VAL A 55 -1.69 -6.20 6.68
N TYR A 56 -0.68 -6.72 7.38
CA TYR A 56 0.59 -7.04 6.77
C TYR A 56 0.53 -8.32 5.92
N VAL A 57 -0.11 -9.39 6.37
CA VAL A 57 -0.21 -10.64 5.61
C VAL A 57 -0.90 -10.41 4.26
N TRP A 58 -1.95 -9.60 4.24
CA TRP A 58 -2.74 -9.36 3.03
C TRP A 58 -2.36 -8.09 2.28
N GLY A 59 -2.02 -7.02 3.00
CA GLY A 59 -1.69 -5.72 2.41
C GLY A 59 -0.22 -5.57 2.00
N ALA A 60 0.73 -6.24 2.67
CA ALA A 60 2.15 -6.13 2.31
C ALA A 60 2.46 -6.68 0.91
N PRO A 61 1.91 -7.84 0.45
CA PRO A 61 2.14 -8.32 -0.90
C PRO A 61 1.59 -7.36 -1.97
N ALA A 62 0.38 -6.82 -1.75
CA ALA A 62 -0.21 -5.83 -2.64
C ALA A 62 0.66 -4.57 -2.71
N ALA A 63 1.05 -4.04 -1.56
CA ALA A 63 1.93 -2.88 -1.42
C ALA A 63 3.30 -3.11 -2.10
N LEU A 64 3.89 -4.29 -1.93
CA LEU A 64 5.15 -4.66 -2.57
C LEU A 64 5.02 -4.64 -4.10
N LEU A 65 3.94 -5.24 -4.64
CA LEU A 65 3.64 -5.22 -6.07
C LEU A 65 3.46 -3.78 -6.59
N THR A 66 2.68 -2.95 -5.89
CA THR A 66 2.50 -1.53 -6.23
C THR A 66 3.85 -0.80 -6.29
N GLY A 67 4.71 -1.00 -5.28
CA GLY A 67 6.03 -0.39 -5.21
C GLY A 67 6.96 -0.81 -6.35
N ILE A 68 6.97 -2.10 -6.72
CA ILE A 68 7.77 -2.61 -7.85
C ILE A 68 7.28 -2.02 -9.17
N ILE A 69 5.95 -2.03 -9.41
CA ILE A 69 5.35 -1.52 -10.65
C ILE A 69 5.68 -0.03 -10.80
N ILE A 70 5.47 0.77 -9.74
CA ILE A 70 5.79 2.20 -9.75
C ILE A 70 7.29 2.44 -10.01
N ALA A 71 8.18 1.63 -9.42
CA ALA A 71 9.61 1.78 -9.63
C ALA A 71 10.07 1.43 -11.04
N CYS A 72 9.35 0.55 -11.73
CA CYS A 72 9.58 0.17 -13.12
C CYS A 72 8.97 1.16 -14.13
N LEU A 73 8.01 2.00 -13.71
CA LEU A 73 7.38 2.96 -14.61
C LEU A 73 8.39 4.01 -15.14
N PRO A 74 8.36 4.33 -16.45
CA PRO A 74 9.11 5.46 -16.99
C PRO A 74 8.59 6.77 -16.39
N LYS A 75 9.48 7.75 -16.17
CA LYS A 75 9.11 9.06 -15.58
C LYS A 75 8.00 9.79 -16.35
N GLN A 76 7.86 9.50 -17.64
CA GLN A 76 6.82 10.04 -18.53
C GLN A 76 5.40 9.54 -18.19
N TYR A 77 5.29 8.35 -17.57
CA TYR A 77 4.01 7.73 -17.18
C TYR A 77 3.78 7.76 -15.66
N ALA A 78 4.68 8.37 -14.88
CA ALA A 78 4.56 8.54 -13.43
C ALA A 78 3.55 9.64 -13.05
N HIS A 79 2.43 9.71 -13.77
CA HIS A 79 1.31 10.57 -13.45
C HIS A 79 0.56 10.00 -12.24
N ILE A 80 0.07 10.89 -11.38
CA ILE A 80 -0.64 10.54 -10.14
C ILE A 80 -1.81 9.59 -10.42
N ILE A 81 -2.49 9.75 -11.56
CA ILE A 81 -3.63 8.91 -11.97
C ILE A 81 -3.20 7.44 -12.19
N TYR A 82 -2.08 7.18 -12.85
CA TYR A 82 -1.61 5.80 -13.07
C TYR A 82 -1.20 5.13 -11.77
N ILE A 83 -0.57 5.89 -10.87
CA ILE A 83 -0.13 5.40 -9.56
C ILE A 83 -1.34 5.05 -8.68
N ALA A 84 -2.34 5.93 -8.67
CA ALA A 84 -3.63 5.71 -8.03
C ALA A 84 -4.31 4.44 -8.55
N LEU A 85 -4.36 4.25 -9.87
CA LEU A 85 -4.95 3.06 -10.49
C LEU A 85 -4.21 1.77 -10.14
N ILE A 86 -2.87 1.78 -10.14
CA ILE A 86 -2.08 0.59 -9.75
C ILE A 86 -2.35 0.24 -8.28
N GLY A 87 -2.39 1.24 -7.39
CA GLY A 87 -2.74 1.04 -5.97
C GLY A 87 -4.14 0.47 -5.75
N MET A 88 -5.11 0.98 -6.50
CA MET A 88 -6.49 0.48 -6.50
C MET A 88 -6.55 -0.98 -6.98
N MET A 89 -5.96 -1.29 -8.13
CA MET A 89 -5.95 -2.64 -8.73
C MET A 89 -5.28 -3.67 -7.83
N THR A 90 -4.13 -3.31 -7.24
CA THR A 90 -3.39 -4.20 -6.33
C THR A 90 -4.14 -4.44 -5.03
N SER A 91 -4.86 -3.43 -4.52
CA SER A 91 -5.65 -3.59 -3.28
C SER A 91 -6.97 -4.34 -3.51
N LEU A 92 -7.48 -4.39 -4.75
CA LEU A 92 -8.64 -5.20 -5.11
C LEU A 92 -8.38 -6.71 -5.08
N LEU A 93 -7.11 -7.15 -5.10
CA LEU A 93 -6.79 -8.59 -5.05
C LEU A 93 -7.33 -9.29 -3.79
N PHE A 94 -7.33 -8.59 -2.65
CA PHE A 94 -7.83 -9.11 -1.38
C PHE A 94 -9.36 -9.35 -1.36
N PRO A 95 -10.21 -8.33 -1.62
CA PRO A 95 -11.66 -8.53 -1.67
C PRO A 95 -12.06 -9.47 -2.81
N LEU A 96 -11.31 -9.51 -3.91
CA LEU A 96 -11.54 -10.46 -4.99
C LEU A 96 -11.28 -11.91 -4.56
N ALA A 97 -10.24 -12.16 -3.76
CA ALA A 97 -9.99 -13.48 -3.16
C ALA A 97 -11.13 -13.89 -2.20
N LEU A 98 -11.64 -12.96 -1.39
CA LEU A 98 -12.79 -13.21 -0.50
C LEU A 98 -14.08 -13.49 -1.28
N LEU A 99 -14.31 -12.79 -2.39
CA LEU A 99 -15.45 -13.03 -3.27
C LEU A 99 -15.40 -14.43 -3.89
N ILE A 100 -14.21 -14.88 -4.34
CA ILE A 100 -14.01 -16.24 -4.89
C ILE A 100 -14.27 -17.31 -3.82
N LEU A 101 -13.96 -17.03 -2.55
CA LEU A 101 -14.26 -17.92 -1.42
C LEU A 101 -15.75 -17.94 -1.03
N GLY A 102 -16.62 -17.19 -1.73
CA GLY A 102 -18.06 -17.20 -1.52
C GLY A 102 -18.56 -16.21 -0.46
N ASN A 103 -17.74 -15.23 -0.07
CA ASN A 103 -18.19 -14.20 0.86
C ASN A 103 -18.94 -13.06 0.12
N ASN A 104 -20.24 -12.94 0.35
CA ASN A 104 -21.09 -11.94 -0.29
C ASN A 104 -20.87 -10.51 0.23
N ASP A 105 -20.28 -10.36 1.42
CA ASP A 105 -19.95 -9.05 2.01
C ASP A 105 -18.67 -8.44 1.38
N ALA A 106 -18.03 -9.15 0.45
CA ALA A 106 -16.81 -8.70 -0.22
C ALA A 106 -17.04 -7.48 -1.12
N SER A 107 -18.28 -7.19 -1.54
CA SER A 107 -18.59 -6.06 -2.43
C SER A 107 -18.42 -4.71 -1.73
N GLU A 108 -18.90 -4.55 -0.50
CA GLU A 108 -18.71 -3.32 0.28
C GLU A 108 -17.25 -3.16 0.74
N LEU A 109 -16.63 -4.28 1.13
CA LEU A 109 -15.21 -4.32 1.46
C LEU A 109 -14.33 -3.94 0.27
N SER A 110 -14.75 -4.29 -0.96
CA SER A 110 -13.99 -3.99 -2.17
C SER A 110 -13.82 -2.49 -2.39
N LEU A 111 -14.85 -1.69 -2.09
CA LEU A 111 -14.82 -0.25 -2.28
C LEU A 111 -13.92 0.43 -1.24
N VAL A 112 -13.95 -0.05 0.01
CA VAL A 112 -13.03 0.41 1.06
C VAL A 112 -11.58 0.06 0.72
N CYS A 113 -11.31 -1.18 0.32
CA CYS A 113 -9.96 -1.61 -0.08
C CYS A 113 -9.45 -0.84 -1.31
N ALA A 114 -10.32 -0.59 -2.30
CA ALA A 114 -10.00 0.19 -3.49
C ALA A 114 -9.61 1.63 -3.12
N ALA A 115 -10.44 2.29 -2.30
CA ALA A 115 -10.20 3.67 -1.87
C ALA A 115 -8.97 3.79 -0.96
N ALA A 116 -8.78 2.87 -0.02
CA ALA A 116 -7.61 2.82 0.85
C ALA A 116 -6.32 2.58 0.03
N GLY A 117 -6.37 1.67 -0.95
CA GLY A 117 -5.27 1.40 -1.88
C GLY A 117 -4.89 2.60 -2.74
N LEU A 118 -5.89 3.32 -3.24
CA LEU A 118 -5.71 4.56 -4.00
C LEU A 118 -5.01 5.62 -3.14
N ILE A 119 -5.56 5.90 -1.95
CA ILE A 119 -5.04 6.91 -1.02
C ILE A 119 -3.61 6.55 -0.59
N SER A 120 -3.37 5.29 -0.22
CA SER A 120 -2.05 4.82 0.18
C SER A 120 -1.02 4.97 -0.94
N ALA A 121 -1.36 4.58 -2.17
CA ALA A 121 -0.42 4.70 -3.29
C ALA A 121 -0.06 6.15 -3.65
N VAL A 122 -1.03 7.06 -3.58
CA VAL A 122 -0.78 8.50 -3.82
C VAL A 122 0.11 9.07 -2.72
N ILE A 123 -0.27 8.88 -1.45
CA ILE A 123 0.50 9.41 -0.30
C ILE A 123 1.92 8.84 -0.30
N MET A 124 2.06 7.53 -0.52
CA MET A 124 3.35 6.88 -0.51
C MET A 124 4.26 7.36 -1.65
N ASN A 125 3.71 7.63 -2.83
CA ASN A 125 4.46 8.22 -3.93
C ASN A 125 4.99 9.63 -3.62
N TYR A 126 4.24 10.44 -2.86
CA TYR A 126 4.74 11.72 -2.34
C TYR A 126 5.83 11.49 -1.28
N PHE A 127 5.62 10.57 -0.34
CA PHE A 127 6.54 10.28 0.75
C PHE A 127 7.91 9.76 0.28
N ILE A 128 7.94 8.91 -0.76
CA ILE A 128 9.19 8.35 -1.31
C ILE A 128 10.11 9.45 -1.86
N ARG A 129 9.60 10.62 -2.25
CA ARG A 129 10.44 11.75 -2.69
C ARG A 129 11.26 12.38 -1.55
N TYR A 130 10.82 12.21 -0.30
CA TYR A 130 11.45 12.77 0.90
C TYR A 130 12.28 11.73 1.68
N LEU A 131 12.20 10.45 1.31
CA LEU A 131 12.89 9.38 2.03
C LEU A 131 14.35 9.22 1.55
N PRO A 132 15.31 9.04 2.48
CA PRO A 132 16.72 8.96 2.13
C PRO A 132 17.03 7.68 1.35
N PRO A 133 17.83 7.73 0.27
CA PRO A 133 18.18 6.57 -0.54
C PRO A 133 19.01 5.56 0.29
N ARG A 134 18.36 4.53 0.83
CA ARG A 134 19.00 3.50 1.69
C ARG A 134 20.01 2.61 0.96
N PHE A 135 19.93 2.50 -0.36
CA PHE A 135 20.84 1.66 -1.17
C PHE A 135 21.75 2.50 -2.08
N SER A 136 22.16 3.69 -1.62
CA SER A 136 23.27 4.41 -2.25
C SER A 136 24.56 3.70 -1.87
N SER A 137 25.06 2.81 -2.74
CA SER A 137 26.48 2.44 -2.64
C SER A 137 27.25 3.74 -2.84
N LYS A 138 27.94 4.21 -1.80
CA LYS A 138 29.06 5.13 -1.99
C LYS A 138 30.05 4.40 -2.90
N VAL A 139 29.95 4.61 -4.20
CA VAL A 139 31.09 4.37 -5.09
C VAL A 139 32.06 5.48 -4.73
N ASN A 140 33.05 5.12 -3.92
CA ASN A 140 34.21 5.96 -3.66
C ASN A 140 34.89 6.18 -5.02
N PRO A 141 35.04 7.43 -5.52
CA PRO A 141 35.84 7.70 -6.71
C PRO A 141 37.36 7.57 -6.44
N ALA A 142 37.76 6.87 -5.38
CA ALA A 142 39.14 6.60 -5.04
C ALA A 142 39.33 5.09 -4.94
N GLN A 143 39.56 4.43 -6.08
CA GLN A 143 40.51 3.32 -6.20
C GLN A 143 40.69 2.90 -7.67
N SER A 144 41.91 3.21 -8.14
CA SER A 144 42.68 2.74 -9.31
C SER A 144 42.10 2.86 -10.71
#